data_AF-A0AA39UQD9-F1
#
_entry.id   AF-A0AA39UQD9-F1
#
_cell.length_a   1.000
_cell.length_b   1.000
_cell.length_c   1.000
_cell.angle_alpha   90.00
_cell.angle_beta   90.00
_cell.angle_gamma   90.00
#
_symmetry.space_group_name_H-M   'P 1'
#
loop_
_entity.id
_entity.type
_entity.pdbx_description
1 polymer ?
#
loop_
_entity_poly.entity_id
_entity_poly.type
_entity_poly.pdbx_seq_one_letter_code
_entity_poly.pdbx_strand_id
1 'polypeptide(L)'
;LHRHYANHLNVLYKKLPHLHPNFAQSVFPCAAFNFGSNIWTFKHRNILNCPYGWCAITALGHFDHCWGVHLILWELKLFIQFPHGATIFIPSTTIMHSNTAPVQGDSHSSFM
;
A
#
# COMPACT_ATOMS: atom_id res chain seq x y z
N LEU A 1 11.32 -9.99 7.96
CA LEU A 1 9.87 -9.69 8.14
C LEU A 1 8.95 -10.71 7.46
N HIS A 2 9.17 -11.07 6.19
CA HIS A 2 8.39 -12.12 5.51
C HIS A 2 8.20 -13.41 6.33
N ARG A 3 9.29 -14.05 6.78
CA ARG A 3 9.24 -15.27 7.63
C ARG A 3 8.49 -15.05 8.94
N HIS A 4 8.57 -13.84 9.51
CA HIS A 4 7.87 -13.50 10.73
C HIS A 4 6.35 -13.51 10.50
N TYR A 5 5.87 -12.86 9.42
CA TYR A 5 4.45 -12.94 9.03
C TYR A 5 4.00 -14.37 8.79
N ALA A 6 4.74 -15.12 7.96
CA ALA A 6 4.41 -16.51 7.64
C ALA A 6 4.27 -17.37 8.91
N ASN A 7 5.23 -17.28 9.84
CA ASN A 7 5.19 -18.06 11.07
C ASN A 7 3.99 -17.70 11.96
N HIS A 8 3.68 -16.41 12.13
CA HIS A 8 2.57 -15.99 13.00
C HIS A 8 1.20 -16.27 12.37
N LEU A 9 1.04 -16.02 11.06
CA LEU A 9 -0.19 -16.31 10.34
C LEU A 9 -0.44 -17.81 10.23
N ASN A 10 0.60 -18.63 10.03
CA ASN A 10 0.44 -20.09 10.01
C ASN A 10 -0.06 -20.63 11.37
N VAL A 11 0.39 -20.05 12.49
CA VAL A 11 -0.17 -20.39 13.81
C VAL A 11 -1.63 -20.00 13.89
N LEU A 12 -2.01 -18.82 13.36
CA LEU A 12 -3.38 -18.35 13.35
C LEU A 12 -4.29 -19.24 12.49
N TYR A 13 -3.89 -19.56 11.25
CA TYR A 13 -4.65 -20.41 10.34
C TYR A 13 -4.83 -21.84 10.85
N LYS A 14 -3.83 -22.39 11.56
CA LYS A 14 -3.97 -23.69 12.24
C LYS A 14 -5.00 -23.65 13.38
N LYS A 15 -5.07 -22.54 14.12
CA LYS A 15 -6.00 -22.36 15.25
C LYS A 15 -7.42 -22.00 14.81
N LEU A 16 -7.55 -21.28 13.70
CA LEU A 16 -8.81 -20.77 13.15
C LEU A 16 -8.95 -21.22 11.69
N PRO A 17 -9.43 -22.46 11.44
CA PRO A 17 -9.43 -23.05 10.09
C PRO A 17 -10.35 -22.37 9.08
N HIS A 18 -11.26 -21.50 9.54
CA HIS A 18 -12.14 -20.69 8.68
C HIS A 18 -11.45 -19.44 8.12
N LEU A 19 -10.25 -19.10 8.62
CA LEU A 19 -9.44 -18.03 8.05
C LEU A 19 -8.62 -18.57 6.89
N HIS A 20 -8.57 -17.79 5.82
CA HIS A 20 -7.82 -18.13 4.61
C HIS A 20 -6.92 -16.95 4.19
N PRO A 21 -5.76 -17.23 3.56
CA PRO A 21 -4.94 -16.17 2.98
C PRO A 21 -5.65 -15.52 1.78
N ASN A 22 -5.43 -14.23 1.56
CA ASN A 22 -6.06 -13.51 0.44
C ASN A 22 -5.58 -14.01 -0.92
N PHE A 23 -4.32 -14.44 -1.00
CA PHE A 23 -3.70 -15.00 -2.20
C PHE A 23 -2.81 -16.18 -1.81
N ALA A 24 -2.71 -17.20 -2.68
CA ALA A 24 -2.01 -18.46 -2.40
C ALA A 24 -0.53 -18.27 -1.98
N GLN A 25 0.11 -17.20 -2.43
CA GLN A 25 1.52 -16.90 -2.17
C GLN A 25 1.74 -15.57 -1.43
N SER A 26 0.73 -15.08 -0.72
CA SER A 26 0.85 -13.84 0.07
C SER A 26 1.12 -14.12 1.55
N VAL A 27 2.03 -13.34 2.13
CA VAL A 27 2.22 -13.26 3.59
C VAL A 27 1.42 -12.11 4.22
N PHE A 28 0.69 -11.34 3.42
CA PHE A 28 -0.18 -10.27 3.90
C PHE A 28 -1.59 -10.81 4.17
N PRO A 29 -2.13 -10.62 5.39
CA PRO A 29 -3.44 -11.14 5.75
C PRO A 29 -4.59 -10.24 5.30
N CYS A 30 -4.31 -9.04 4.80
CA CYS A 30 -5.28 -8.11 4.21
C CYS A 30 -4.73 -7.58 2.89
N ALA A 31 -5.62 -7.16 1.99
CA ALA A 31 -5.31 -6.43 0.78
C ALA A 31 -6.40 -5.38 0.53
N ALA A 32 -6.04 -4.25 -0.09
CA ALA A 32 -6.96 -3.17 -0.42
C ALA A 32 -6.78 -2.72 -1.87
N PHE A 33 -7.90 -2.46 -2.54
CA PHE A 33 -7.93 -1.88 -3.87
C PHE A 33 -8.57 -0.50 -3.78
N ASN A 34 -7.80 0.54 -4.10
CA ASN A 34 -8.33 1.90 -4.19
C ASN A 34 -8.73 2.15 -5.64
N PHE A 35 -10.01 1.97 -5.95
CA PHE A 35 -10.57 2.16 -7.29
C PHE A 35 -11.16 3.55 -7.49
N GLY A 36 -10.95 4.10 -8.68
CA GLY A 36 -11.53 5.36 -9.16
C GLY A 36 -10.58 6.04 -10.14
N SER A 37 -11.05 7.02 -10.92
CA SER A 37 -10.17 7.80 -11.80
C SER A 37 -9.38 8.87 -11.04
N ASN A 38 -9.93 9.41 -9.95
CA ASN A 38 -9.35 10.51 -9.19
C ASN A 38 -9.01 10.13 -7.75
N ILE A 39 -8.16 9.11 -7.56
CA ILE A 39 -7.81 8.61 -6.23
C ILE A 39 -6.56 9.29 -5.68
N TRP A 40 -6.75 9.96 -4.55
CA TRP A 40 -5.68 10.52 -3.75
C TRP A 40 -6.05 10.53 -2.28
N THR A 41 -5.04 10.72 -1.44
CA THR A 41 -5.18 10.63 0.01
C THR A 41 -4.66 11.89 0.67
N PHE A 42 -5.38 12.35 1.69
CA PHE A 42 -4.82 13.31 2.62
C PHE A 42 -3.78 12.62 3.52
N LYS A 43 -2.88 13.41 4.11
CA LYS A 43 -1.83 12.95 5.02
C LYS A 43 -2.40 12.07 6.15
N HIS A 44 -1.96 10.81 6.22
CA HIS A 44 -2.45 9.85 7.22
C HIS A 44 -1.41 8.78 7.59
N ARG A 45 -1.77 7.92 8.54
CA ARG A 45 -1.09 6.68 8.90
C ARG A 45 -2.08 5.53 8.88
N ASN A 46 -1.60 4.35 8.51
CA ASN A 46 -2.40 3.13 8.60
C ASN A 46 -2.26 2.54 10.00
N ILE A 47 -2.89 3.17 10.99
CA ILE A 47 -2.70 2.88 12.42
C ILE A 47 -3.09 1.46 12.84
N LEU A 48 -3.90 0.76 12.04
CA LEU A 48 -4.32 -0.62 12.29
C LEU A 48 -3.31 -1.67 11.78
N ASN A 49 -2.31 -1.25 11.01
CA ASN A 49 -1.24 -2.15 10.54
C ASN A 49 -0.21 -2.38 11.66
N CYS A 50 0.46 -3.53 11.61
CA CYS A 50 1.57 -3.86 12.50
C CYS A 50 2.63 -2.72 12.49
N PRO A 51 3.04 -2.15 13.65
CA PRO A 51 3.89 -0.95 13.69
C PRO A 51 5.20 -1.04 12.93
N TYR A 52 5.87 -2.20 12.95
CA TYR A 52 7.12 -2.45 12.22
C TYR A 52 6.88 -3.19 10.89
N GLY A 53 5.62 -3.33 10.50
CA GLY A 53 5.19 -4.01 9.30
C GLY A 53 5.42 -3.17 8.05
N TRP A 54 5.48 -3.85 6.90
CA TRP A 54 5.54 -3.20 5.60
C TRP A 54 4.18 -3.26 4.93
N CYS A 55 3.81 -2.20 4.22
CA CYS A 55 2.71 -2.17 3.27
C CYS A 55 3.31 -2.14 1.87
N ALA A 56 2.81 -2.99 0.96
CA ALA A 56 3.29 -3.08 -0.41
C ALA A 56 2.30 -2.36 -1.33
N ILE A 57 2.59 -1.13 -1.71
CA ILE A 57 1.68 -0.31 -2.52
C ILE A 57 2.10 -0.41 -3.97
N THR A 58 1.16 -0.72 -4.86
CA THR A 58 1.36 -0.74 -6.32
C THR A 58 0.47 0.31 -6.98
N ALA A 59 1.08 1.22 -7.75
CA ALA A 59 0.34 2.20 -8.53
C ALA A 59 -0.22 1.58 -9.81
N LEU A 60 -1.49 1.88 -10.11
CA LEU A 60 -2.23 1.37 -11.25
C LEU A 60 -2.97 2.53 -11.97
N GLY A 61 -3.37 2.31 -13.22
CA GLY A 61 -4.08 3.30 -14.03
C GLY A 61 -3.24 3.92 -15.14
N HIS A 62 -3.72 4.98 -15.76
CA HIS A 62 -3.06 5.68 -16.86
C HIS A 62 -2.88 7.15 -16.48
N PHE A 63 -1.65 7.55 -16.17
CA PHE A 63 -1.33 8.89 -15.68
C PHE A 63 0.14 9.25 -15.96
N ASP A 64 0.45 10.55 -15.98
CA ASP A 64 1.82 11.02 -16.05
C ASP A 64 2.40 11.22 -14.63
N HIS A 65 3.20 10.26 -14.20
CA HIS A 65 3.88 10.25 -12.90
C HIS A 65 4.87 11.40 -12.69
N CYS A 66 5.23 12.17 -13.74
CA CYS A 66 6.02 13.38 -13.59
C CYS A 66 5.19 14.54 -13.05
N TRP A 67 3.87 14.55 -13.29
CA TRP A 67 2.99 15.68 -13.00
C TRP A 67 1.95 15.42 -11.90
N GLY A 68 1.63 14.16 -11.59
CA GLY A 68 0.70 13.82 -10.52
C GLY A 68 1.01 12.48 -9.86
N VAL A 69 0.16 12.09 -8.89
CA VAL A 69 0.23 10.78 -8.22
C VAL A 69 1.57 10.55 -7.49
N HIS A 70 2.19 11.61 -7.03
CA HIS A 70 3.45 11.54 -6.29
C HIS A 70 3.20 11.02 -4.88
N LEU A 71 4.03 10.08 -4.43
CA LEU A 71 4.01 9.58 -3.06
C LEU A 71 4.83 10.52 -2.16
N ILE A 72 4.24 10.92 -1.04
CA ILE A 72 4.88 11.79 -0.05
C ILE A 72 5.11 10.99 1.22
N LEU A 73 6.36 10.92 1.69
CA LEU A 73 6.74 10.33 2.97
C LEU A 73 7.22 11.44 3.90
N TRP A 74 6.35 11.85 4.82
CA TRP A 74 6.46 13.15 5.50
C TRP A 74 7.64 13.23 6.47
N GLU A 75 7.83 12.24 7.34
CA GLU A 75 8.95 12.21 8.28
C GLU A 75 10.30 12.08 7.58
N LEU A 76 10.33 11.43 6.41
CA LEU A 76 11.54 11.29 5.60
C LEU A 76 11.81 12.52 4.73
N LYS A 77 10.86 13.45 4.63
CA LYS A 77 10.90 14.60 3.72
C LYS A 77 11.15 14.17 2.27
N LEU A 78 10.55 13.04 1.87
CA LEU A 78 10.68 12.50 0.52
C LEU A 78 9.41 12.76 -0.29
N PHE A 79 9.64 13.17 -1.52
CA PHE A 79 8.64 13.33 -2.56
C PHE A 79 9.04 12.46 -3.74
N ILE A 80 8.24 11.44 -4.04
CA ILE A 80 8.62 10.33 -4.91
C ILE A 80 7.68 10.32 -6.10
N GLN A 81 8.24 10.45 -7.31
CA GLN A 81 7.50 10.13 -8.52
C GLN A 81 7.23 8.63 -8.55
N PHE A 82 5.95 8.26 -8.63
CA PHE A 82 5.53 6.87 -8.46
C PHE A 82 4.82 6.37 -9.72
N PRO A 83 5.55 5.73 -10.65
CA PRO A 83 5.02 5.38 -11.97
C PRO A 83 4.02 4.22 -11.90
N HIS A 84 3.14 4.17 -12.91
CA HIS A 84 2.26 3.03 -13.12
C HIS A 84 3.04 1.71 -13.13
N GLY A 85 2.52 0.69 -12.44
CA GLY A 85 3.09 -0.64 -12.34
C GLY A 85 4.25 -0.76 -11.35
N ALA A 86 4.74 0.35 -10.78
CA ALA A 86 5.74 0.29 -9.72
C ALA A 86 5.12 -0.12 -8.39
N THR A 87 5.89 -0.86 -7.60
CA THR A 87 5.56 -1.25 -6.24
C THR A 87 6.58 -0.66 -5.27
N ILE A 88 6.12 -0.07 -4.17
CA ILE A 88 6.96 0.40 -3.08
C ILE A 88 6.53 -0.23 -1.75
N PHE A 89 7.51 -0.59 -0.93
CA PHE A 89 7.28 -1.04 0.42
C PHE A 89 7.52 0.13 1.38
N ILE A 90 6.52 0.46 2.21
CA ILE A 90 6.66 1.49 3.25
C ILE A 90 6.19 0.99 4.62
N PRO A 91 6.78 1.48 5.74
CA PRO A 91 6.25 1.23 7.08
C PRO A 91 5.06 2.17 7.34
N SER A 92 3.92 1.85 6.74
CA SER A 92 2.74 2.72 6.66
C SER A 92 2.14 3.13 8.01
N THR A 93 2.44 2.38 9.07
CA THR A 93 2.01 2.71 10.44
C THR A 93 2.91 3.77 11.08
N THR A 94 4.22 3.72 10.81
CA THR A 94 5.21 4.62 11.44
C THR A 94 5.34 5.95 10.69
N ILE A 95 5.31 5.89 9.36
CA ILE A 95 5.53 7.05 8.49
C ILE A 95 4.18 7.57 8.00
N MET A 96 3.92 8.85 8.27
CA MET A 96 2.82 9.57 7.64
C MET A 96 3.07 9.62 6.14
N HIS A 97 2.04 9.27 5.38
CA HIS A 97 2.10 9.26 3.94
C HIS A 97 0.82 9.82 3.32
N SER A 98 0.94 10.22 2.07
CA SER A 98 -0.15 10.68 1.21
C SER A 98 0.29 10.56 -0.25
N ASN A 99 -0.66 10.68 -1.18
CA ASN A 99 -0.34 10.86 -2.59
C ASN A 99 -1.01 12.11 -3.15
N THR A 100 -0.35 12.78 -4.10
CA THR A 100 -0.94 13.93 -4.80
C THR A 100 -2.08 13.48 -5.72
N ALA A 101 -2.98 14.40 -6.03
CA ALA A 101 -4.04 14.15 -6.99
C ALA A 101 -3.47 13.82 -8.38
N PRO A 102 -4.12 12.92 -9.14
CA PRO A 102 -3.83 12.80 -10.57
C PRO A 102 -4.18 14.11 -11.30
N VAL A 103 -3.53 14.34 -12.44
CA VAL A 103 -3.83 15.49 -13.30
C VAL A 103 -5.20 15.29 -13.96
N GLN A 104 -5.86 16.38 -14.37
CA GLN A 104 -7.14 16.27 -15.08
C GLN A 104 -7.00 15.41 -16.34
N GLY A 105 -7.84 14.38 -16.46
CA GLY A 105 -7.81 13.42 -17.57
C GLY A 105 -7.04 12.14 -17.26
N ASP A 106 -6.18 12.16 -16.23
CA ASP A 106 -5.49 10.96 -15.75
C ASP A 106 -6.43 10.07 -14.94
N SER A 107 -6.08 8.78 -14.89
CA SER A 107 -6.74 7.77 -14.07
C SER A 107 -5.74 7.12 -13.14
N HIS A 108 -5.97 7.21 -11.84
CA HIS A 108 -5.11 6.57 -10.84
C HIS A 108 -5.91 5.66 -9.91
N SER A 109 -5.45 4.43 -9.78
CA SER A 109 -5.91 3.46 -8.80
C SER A 109 -4.70 2.80 -8.13
N SER A 110 -4.89 2.08 -7.03
CA SER A 110 -3.77 1.37 -6.39
C SER A 110 -4.19 0.06 -5.75
N PHE A 111 -3.23 -0.83 -5.58
CA PHE A 111 -3.34 -2.10 -4.87
C PHE A 111 -2.37 -2.12 -3.69
N MET A 112 -2.83 -2.60 -2.54
CA MET A 112 -2.06 -2.70 -1.29
C MET A 112 -2.27 -4.04 -0.61
#